data_AF-A0A496SI08-F1
#
_entry.id   AF-A0A496SI08-F1
#
_cell.length_a   1.000
_cell.length_b   1.000
_cell.length_c   1.000
_cell.angle_alpha   90.00
_cell.angle_beta   90.00
_cell.angle_gamma   90.00
#
_symmetry.space_group_name_H-M   'P 1'
#
loop_
_entity.id
_entity.type
_entity.pdbx_description
1 polymer ?
#
loop_
_entity_poly.entity_id
_entity_poly.type
_entity_poly.pdbx_seq_one_letter_code
_entity_poly.pdbx_strand_id
1 'polypeptide(L)'
;MVILEFFLVLIGITALGLLYGGIARKWSARIQRRYGPPFYQNFLDVFKLLGKKNTKSHGVMFALGPVIAFTGITLSLFFLPLGNSRPLLSFEGDIFVLFYLLVIAPLGMALGAGEAANPNATIGIARGLTLMLGYELIFFLSALAVMMKFNTASLWKIVELQGTFPDWNLFPFFLSAFAGLIALQGMMGE
;
A
#
# COMPACT_ATOMS: atom_id res chain seq x y z
N MET A 1 0.13 -7.03 25.80
CA MET A 1 -1.06 -6.34 25.25
C MET A 1 -0.78 -5.82 23.84
N VAL A 2 0.23 -4.95 23.68
CA VAL A 2 0.63 -4.36 22.37
C VAL A 2 0.89 -5.37 21.25
N ILE A 3 1.59 -6.48 21.53
CA ILE A 3 1.88 -7.52 20.51
C ILE A 3 0.58 -8.20 20.03
N LEU A 4 -0.35 -8.47 20.95
CA LEU A 4 -1.62 -9.10 20.60
C LEU A 4 -2.49 -8.17 19.75
N GLU A 5 -2.56 -6.89 20.12
CA GLU A 5 -3.26 -5.86 19.36
C GLU A 5 -2.67 -5.72 17.96
N PHE A 6 -1.34 -5.73 17.83
CA PHE A 6 -0.68 -5.69 16.53
C PHE A 6 -1.07 -6.88 15.65
N PHE A 7 -1.01 -8.11 16.16
CA PHE A 7 -1.42 -9.28 15.39
C PHE A 7 -2.89 -9.24 14.99
N LEU A 8 -3.78 -8.77 15.88
CA LEU A 8 -5.19 -8.60 15.56
C LEU A 8 -5.42 -7.56 14.45
N VAL A 9 -4.74 -6.42 14.53
CA VAL A 9 -4.77 -5.37 13.51
C VAL A 9 -4.23 -5.89 12.18
N LEU A 10 -3.11 -6.60 12.19
CA LEU A 10 -2.51 -7.18 10.99
C LEU A 10 -3.46 -8.15 10.30
N ILE A 11 -4.05 -9.08 11.06
CA ILE A 11 -5.03 -10.05 10.53
C ILE A 11 -6.27 -9.33 10.02
N GLY A 12 -6.80 -8.36 10.78
CA GLY A 12 -7.98 -7.58 10.41
C GLY A 12 -7.76 -6.79 9.11
N ILE A 13 -6.66 -6.06 8.99
CA ILE A 13 -6.32 -5.27 7.81
C ILE A 13 -6.05 -6.18 6.61
N THR A 14 -5.35 -7.30 6.79
CA THR A 14 -5.12 -8.26 5.70
C THR A 14 -6.44 -8.83 5.19
N ALA A 15 -7.36 -9.18 6.09
CA ALA A 15 -8.69 -9.65 5.72
C ALA A 15 -9.50 -8.57 4.99
N LEU A 16 -9.48 -7.33 5.49
CA LEU A 16 -10.13 -6.19 4.81
C LEU A 16 -9.53 -5.93 3.43
N GLY A 17 -8.21 -5.99 3.28
CA GLY A 17 -7.53 -5.84 1.98
C GLY A 17 -7.95 -6.92 0.97
N LEU A 18 -8.03 -8.18 1.41
CA LEU A 18 -8.52 -9.27 0.58
C LEU A 18 -10.00 -9.09 0.18
N LEU A 19 -10.84 -8.63 1.12
CA LEU A 19 -12.24 -8.29 0.83
C LEU A 19 -12.34 -7.15 -0.18
N TYR A 20 -11.59 -6.06 0.01
CA TYR A 20 -11.60 -4.92 -0.90
C TYR A 20 -11.12 -5.30 -2.31
N GLY A 21 -10.07 -6.11 -2.43
CA GLY A 21 -9.65 -6.61 -3.73
C GLY A 21 -10.70 -7.51 -4.41
N GLY A 22 -11.44 -8.32 -3.65
CA GLY A 22 -12.55 -9.12 -4.18
C GLY A 22 -13.75 -8.28 -4.61
N ILE A 23 -14.06 -7.23 -3.84
CA ILE A 23 -15.06 -6.22 -4.18
C ILE A 23 -14.64 -5.47 -5.45
N ALA A 24 -13.39 -5.02 -5.56
CA ALA A 24 -12.86 -4.33 -6.74
C ALA A 24 -13.04 -5.17 -8.01
N ARG A 25 -12.67 -6.46 -7.98
CA ARG A 25 -12.91 -7.38 -9.10
C ARG A 25 -14.40 -7.51 -9.48
N LYS A 26 -15.29 -7.51 -8.49
CA LYS A 26 -16.74 -7.54 -8.73
C LYS A 26 -17.23 -6.23 -9.36
N TRP A 27 -16.74 -5.08 -8.90
CA TRP A 27 -17.06 -3.77 -9.48
C TRP A 27 -16.58 -3.66 -10.93
N SER A 28 -15.32 -4.01 -11.20
CA SER A 28 -14.74 -4.02 -12.55
C SER A 28 -15.53 -4.94 -13.50
N ALA A 29 -16.01 -6.08 -13.01
CA ALA A 29 -16.89 -6.97 -13.77
C ALA A 29 -18.24 -6.34 -14.10
N ARG A 30 -18.87 -5.64 -13.15
CA ARG A 30 -20.18 -4.98 -13.35
C ARG A 30 -20.09 -3.80 -14.32
N ILE A 31 -19.01 -3.01 -14.24
CA ILE A 31 -18.72 -1.94 -15.20
C ILE A 31 -18.62 -2.52 -16.62
N GLN A 32 -17.97 -3.67 -16.77
CA GLN A 32 -17.86 -4.41 -18.02
C GLN A 32 -19.11 -5.23 -18.38
N ARG A 33 -20.24 -5.05 -17.67
CA ARG A 33 -21.51 -5.77 -17.88
C ARG A 33 -21.40 -7.30 -17.83
N ARG A 34 -20.52 -7.84 -16.99
CA ARG A 34 -20.43 -9.28 -16.67
C ARG A 34 -20.69 -9.53 -15.18
N TYR A 35 -21.09 -10.75 -14.81
CA TYR A 35 -21.50 -11.08 -13.44
C TYR A 35 -20.36 -10.94 -12.42
N GLY A 36 -19.14 -11.34 -12.81
CA GLY A 36 -17.95 -11.26 -11.98
C GLY A 36 -17.83 -12.37 -10.93
N PRO A 37 -16.65 -12.50 -10.31
CA PRO A 37 -16.41 -13.45 -9.22
C PRO A 37 -17.15 -13.05 -7.92
N PRO A 38 -17.28 -13.96 -6.94
CA PRO A 38 -17.81 -13.63 -5.62
C PRO A 38 -16.86 -12.67 -4.86
N PHE A 39 -17.40 -11.94 -3.87
CA PHE A 39 -16.63 -10.92 -3.13
C PHE A 39 -15.48 -11.51 -2.29
N TYR A 40 -15.55 -12.79 -1.93
CA TYR A 40 -14.53 -13.50 -1.15
C TYR A 40 -13.52 -14.26 -2.03
N GLN A 41 -13.52 -14.03 -3.35
CA GLN A 41 -12.65 -14.76 -4.29
C GLN A 41 -11.16 -14.69 -3.92
N ASN A 42 -10.68 -13.53 -3.47
CA ASN A 42 -9.26 -13.37 -3.13
C ASN A 42 -8.84 -14.25 -1.96
N PHE A 43 -9.74 -14.57 -1.02
CA PHE A 43 -9.44 -15.56 0.03
C PHE A 43 -9.23 -16.95 -0.57
N LEU A 44 -10.12 -17.38 -1.47
CA LEU A 44 -9.99 -18.67 -2.15
C LEU A 44 -8.70 -18.74 -2.97
N ASP A 45 -8.32 -17.66 -3.63
CA ASP A 45 -7.09 -17.58 -4.41
C ASP A 45 -5.85 -17.75 -3.51
N VAL A 46 -5.82 -17.12 -2.33
CA VAL A 46 -4.73 -17.30 -1.36
C VAL A 46 -4.64 -18.76 -0.91
N PHE A 47 -5.74 -19.37 -0.46
CA PHE A 47 -5.74 -20.78 -0.04
C PHE A 47 -5.36 -21.73 -1.18
N LYS A 48 -5.81 -21.45 -2.40
CA LYS A 48 -5.44 -22.20 -3.60
C LYS A 48 -3.94 -22.10 -3.90
N LEU A 49 -3.35 -20.91 -3.78
CA LEU A 49 -1.91 -20.71 -4.04
C LEU A 49 -1.04 -21.36 -2.95
N LEU A 50 -1.46 -21.31 -1.68
CA LEU A 50 -0.77 -22.00 -0.58
C LEU A 50 -0.79 -23.53 -0.73
N GLY A 51 -1.86 -24.07 -1.33
CA GLY A 51 -1.96 -25.50 -1.62
C GLY A 51 -1.14 -25.99 -2.81
N LYS A 52 -0.53 -25.09 -3.59
CA LYS A 52 0.30 -25.48 -4.75
C LYS A 52 1.73 -25.79 -4.32
N LYS A 53 2.29 -26.85 -4.91
CA LYS A 53 3.73 -27.15 -4.79
C LYS A 53 4.54 -26.18 -5.66
N ASN A 54 5.60 -25.63 -5.09
CA ASN A 54 6.57 -24.83 -5.84
C ASN A 54 7.34 -25.75 -6.78
N THR A 55 7.22 -25.52 -8.08
CA THR A 55 7.87 -26.34 -9.12
C THR A 55 9.29 -25.88 -9.44
N LYS A 56 9.61 -24.59 -9.28
CA LYS A 56 10.95 -24.01 -9.51
C LYS A 56 11.21 -22.83 -8.57
N SER A 57 12.42 -22.75 -8.03
CA SER A 57 12.93 -21.57 -7.31
C SER A 57 14.17 -21.07 -8.04
N HIS A 58 14.23 -19.77 -8.28
CA HIS A 58 15.36 -19.13 -8.93
C HIS A 58 16.19 -18.40 -7.88
N GLY A 59 17.03 -19.14 -7.13
CA GLY A 59 17.90 -18.57 -6.11
C GLY A 59 17.19 -17.93 -4.89
N VAL A 60 17.94 -17.14 -4.11
CA VAL A 60 17.54 -16.73 -2.75
C VAL A 60 16.66 -15.49 -2.76
N MET A 61 16.99 -14.52 -3.60
CA MET A 61 16.26 -13.26 -3.74
C MET A 61 14.88 -13.44 -4.37
N PHE A 62 14.67 -14.46 -5.20
CA PHE A 62 13.37 -14.84 -5.76
C PHE A 62 12.40 -15.28 -4.67
N ALA A 63 12.90 -16.01 -3.68
CA ALA A 63 12.11 -16.40 -2.50
C ALA A 63 11.95 -15.24 -1.51
N LEU A 64 13.01 -14.44 -1.30
CA LEU A 64 12.98 -13.32 -0.36
C LEU A 64 12.22 -12.09 -0.89
N GLY A 65 12.11 -11.88 -2.20
CA GLY A 65 11.49 -10.70 -2.79
C GLY A 65 10.06 -10.45 -2.29
N PRO A 66 9.15 -11.44 -2.38
CA PRO A 66 7.81 -11.33 -1.81
C PRO A 66 7.80 -11.13 -0.28
N VAL A 67 8.77 -11.71 0.44
CA VAL A 67 8.89 -11.56 1.91
C VAL A 67 9.31 -10.14 2.28
N ILE A 68 10.29 -9.58 1.58
CA ILE A 68 10.72 -8.17 1.73
C ILE A 68 9.53 -7.26 1.44
N ALA A 69 8.78 -7.54 0.38
CA ALA A 69 7.65 -6.72 0.00
C ALA A 69 6.52 -6.74 1.04
N PHE A 70 6.17 -7.93 1.51
CA PHE A 70 5.19 -8.11 2.58
C PHE A 70 5.63 -7.43 3.88
N THR A 71 6.93 -7.53 4.21
CA THR A 71 7.49 -6.91 5.42
C THR A 71 7.42 -5.38 5.34
N GLY A 72 7.77 -4.77 4.20
CA GLY A 72 7.68 -3.32 4.02
C GLY A 72 6.27 -2.77 4.22
N ILE A 73 5.27 -3.43 3.61
CA ILE A 73 3.85 -3.05 3.78
C ILE A 73 3.37 -3.30 5.21
N THR A 74 3.78 -4.41 5.83
CA THR A 74 3.40 -4.71 7.22
C THR A 74 3.99 -3.69 8.20
N LEU A 75 5.22 -3.23 7.95
CA LEU A 75 5.87 -2.20 8.76
C LEU A 75 5.20 -0.83 8.62
N SER A 76 4.66 -0.49 7.45
CA SER A 76 3.97 0.80 7.27
C SER A 76 2.70 0.91 8.14
N LEU A 77 2.08 -0.21 8.50
CA LEU A 77 0.91 -0.25 9.38
C LEU A 77 1.19 0.27 10.80
N PHE A 78 2.45 0.24 11.27
CA PHE A 78 2.79 0.76 12.60
C PHE A 78 2.63 2.27 12.71
N PHE A 79 2.69 2.98 11.59
CA PHE A 79 2.65 4.45 11.52
C PHE A 79 1.26 4.98 11.17
N LEU A 80 0.34 4.12 10.71
CA LEU A 80 -1.00 4.53 10.31
C LEU A 80 -1.92 4.68 11.53
N PRO A 81 -2.57 5.84 11.71
CA PRO A 81 -3.57 6.03 12.75
C PRO A 81 -4.85 5.28 12.39
N LEU A 82 -5.21 4.28 13.18
CA LEU A 82 -6.41 3.46 12.97
C LEU A 82 -7.49 3.88 13.98
N GLY A 83 -8.48 4.61 13.49
CA GLY A 83 -9.56 5.16 14.32
C GLY A 83 -9.04 6.20 15.31
N ASN A 84 -9.60 6.22 16.52
CA ASN A 84 -9.24 7.18 17.58
C ASN A 84 -7.98 6.80 18.39
N SER A 85 -7.29 5.73 18.02
CA SER A 85 -6.10 5.28 18.76
C SER A 85 -4.83 5.86 18.16
N ARG A 86 -3.92 6.33 19.01
CA ARG A 86 -2.58 6.74 18.57
C ARG A 86 -1.89 5.54 17.89
N PRO A 87 -1.20 5.75 16.75
CA PRO A 87 -0.46 4.69 16.10
C PRO A 87 0.60 4.11 17.04
N LEU A 88 0.97 2.84 16.79
CA LEU A 88 1.95 2.12 17.61
C LEU A 88 3.30 2.83 17.65
N LEU A 89 3.72 3.39 16.52
CA LEU A 89 4.90 4.25 16.41
C LEU A 89 4.46 5.62 15.90
N SER A 90 4.79 6.67 16.66
CA SER A 90 4.49 8.05 16.29
C SER A 90 5.54 9.00 16.86
N PHE A 91 6.20 9.74 15.98
CA PHE A 91 7.22 10.73 16.29
C PHE A 91 7.26 11.83 15.22
N GLU A 92 8.01 12.90 15.46
CA GLU A 92 8.15 13.99 14.49
C GLU A 92 8.91 13.51 13.24
N GLY A 93 8.24 13.44 12.09
CA GLY A 93 8.81 12.94 10.84
C GLY A 93 8.43 11.51 10.47
N ASP A 94 7.48 10.89 11.17
CA ASP A 94 6.98 9.55 10.87
C ASP A 94 6.41 9.41 9.44
N ILE A 95 5.88 10.48 8.84
CA ILE A 95 5.37 10.49 7.47
C ILE A 95 6.45 10.20 6.42
N PHE A 96 7.69 10.67 6.65
CA PHE A 96 8.83 10.38 5.76
C PHE A 96 9.20 8.90 5.81
N VAL A 97 9.20 8.32 7.01
CA VAL A 97 9.46 6.88 7.18
C VAL A 97 8.39 6.07 6.49
N LEU A 98 7.12 6.48 6.58
CA LEU A 98 6.03 5.84 5.87
C LEU A 98 6.26 5.85 4.35
N PHE A 99 6.66 6.98 3.76
CA PHE A 99 6.98 7.02 2.33
C PHE A 99 8.09 6.03 1.96
N TYR A 100 9.21 6.04 2.68
CA TYR A 100 10.29 5.09 2.43
C TYR A 100 9.87 3.62 2.58
N LEU A 101 8.98 3.30 3.52
CA LEU A 101 8.47 1.95 3.69
C LEU A 101 7.59 1.49 2.52
N LEU A 102 6.82 2.41 1.92
CA LEU A 102 6.02 2.10 0.73
C LEU A 102 6.89 1.71 -0.48
N VAL A 103 8.12 2.24 -0.58
CA VAL A 103 9.10 1.92 -1.63
C VAL A 103 9.64 0.50 -1.53
N ILE A 104 9.77 -0.01 -0.30
CA ILE A 104 10.37 -1.34 -0.05
C ILE A 104 9.58 -2.43 -0.76
N ALA A 105 8.26 -2.29 -0.87
CA ALA A 105 7.41 -3.30 -1.50
C ALA A 105 7.67 -3.53 -2.99
N PRO A 106 7.56 -2.52 -3.86
CA PRO A 106 7.91 -2.66 -5.28
C PRO A 106 9.39 -2.98 -5.49
N LEU A 107 10.31 -2.47 -4.66
CA LEU A 107 11.73 -2.84 -4.76
C LEU A 107 11.96 -4.32 -4.43
N GLY A 108 11.34 -4.84 -3.38
CA GLY A 108 11.41 -6.27 -3.02
C GLY A 108 10.89 -7.16 -4.15
N MET A 109 9.76 -6.78 -4.75
CA MET A 109 9.21 -7.48 -5.92
C MET A 109 10.13 -7.40 -7.15
N ALA A 110 10.76 -6.24 -7.39
CA ALA A 110 11.72 -6.07 -8.48
C ALA A 110 12.97 -6.94 -8.31
N LEU A 111 13.52 -7.00 -7.09
CA LEU A 111 14.68 -7.83 -6.77
C LEU A 111 14.36 -9.32 -6.93
N GLY A 112 13.19 -9.76 -6.46
CA GLY A 112 12.75 -11.15 -6.66
C GLY A 112 12.50 -11.50 -8.12
N ALA A 113 11.87 -10.61 -8.89
CA ALA A 113 11.64 -10.81 -10.32
C ALA A 113 12.97 -10.78 -11.13
N GLY A 114 13.96 -10.01 -10.69
CA GLY A 114 15.26 -9.90 -11.36
C GLY A 114 16.04 -11.21 -11.35
N GLU A 115 15.93 -12.02 -10.30
CA GLU A 115 16.62 -13.31 -10.19
C GLU A 115 15.97 -14.41 -11.05
N ALA A 116 14.75 -14.20 -11.56
CA ALA A 116 14.09 -15.15 -12.47
C ALA A 116 14.81 -15.27 -13.85
N ALA A 117 15.81 -14.41 -14.12
CA ALA A 117 16.68 -14.46 -15.31
C ALA A 117 15.91 -14.53 -16.65
N ASN A 118 14.78 -13.83 -16.74
CA ASN A 118 13.95 -13.76 -17.94
C ASN A 118 13.99 -12.34 -18.54
N PRO A 119 14.32 -12.17 -19.84
CA PRO A 119 14.33 -10.85 -20.50
C PRO A 119 13.04 -10.05 -20.33
N ASN A 120 11.88 -10.71 -20.34
CA ASN A 120 10.59 -10.05 -20.16
C ASN A 120 10.42 -9.52 -18.74
N ALA A 121 11.00 -10.18 -17.74
CA ALA A 121 10.97 -9.72 -16.36
C ALA A 121 11.80 -8.43 -16.22
N THR A 122 13.00 -8.37 -16.82
CA THR A 122 13.86 -7.18 -16.77
C THR A 122 13.17 -5.94 -17.38
N ILE A 123 12.51 -6.09 -18.53
CA ILE A 123 11.75 -4.99 -19.14
C ILE A 123 10.57 -4.57 -18.25
N GLY A 124 9.87 -5.54 -17.66
CA GLY A 124 8.78 -5.28 -16.71
C GLY A 124 9.24 -4.51 -15.48
N ILE A 125 10.39 -4.88 -14.91
CA ILE A 125 11.00 -4.20 -13.76
C ILE A 125 11.35 -2.76 -14.11
N ALA A 126 12.01 -2.53 -15.25
CA ALA A 126 12.37 -1.18 -15.68
C ALA A 126 11.14 -0.28 -15.80
N ARG A 127 10.04 -0.78 -16.40
CA ARG A 127 8.77 -0.04 -16.51
C ARG A 127 8.12 0.20 -15.15
N GLY A 128 8.02 -0.83 -14.31
CA GLY A 128 7.40 -0.74 -13.00
C GLY A 128 8.11 0.25 -12.09
N LEU A 129 9.44 0.20 -12.01
CA LEU A 129 10.23 1.12 -11.19
C LEU A 129 10.19 2.55 -11.72
N THR A 130 10.20 2.75 -13.04
CA THR A 130 10.09 4.11 -13.61
C THR A 130 8.73 4.74 -13.31
N LEU A 131 7.64 3.97 -13.41
CA LEU A 131 6.29 4.44 -13.07
C LEU A 131 6.17 4.76 -11.57
N MET A 132 6.67 3.85 -10.73
CA MET A 132 6.68 4.01 -9.28
C MET A 132 7.34 5.32 -8.86
N LEU A 133 8.55 5.62 -9.37
CA LEU A 133 9.26 6.87 -9.05
C LEU A 133 8.43 8.12 -9.41
N GLY A 134 7.70 8.07 -10.53
CA GLY A 134 6.83 9.16 -10.96
C GLY A 134 5.65 9.40 -10.01
N TYR A 135 4.93 8.34 -9.64
CA TYR A 135 3.77 8.45 -8.77
C TYR A 135 4.15 8.79 -7.33
N GLU A 136 5.25 8.24 -6.82
CA GLU A 136 5.68 8.48 -5.45
C GLU A 136 6.04 9.95 -5.21
N LEU A 137 6.71 10.60 -6.17
CA LEU A 137 7.01 12.02 -6.10
C LEU A 137 5.73 12.87 -5.97
N ILE A 138 4.72 12.56 -6.79
CA ILE A 138 3.43 13.28 -6.77
C ILE A 138 2.70 13.04 -5.44
N PHE A 139 2.70 11.79 -4.97
CA PHE A 139 2.10 11.43 -3.69
C PHE A 139 2.78 12.16 -2.52
N PHE A 140 4.11 12.23 -2.53
CA PHE A 140 4.89 13.01 -1.55
C PHE A 140 4.55 14.51 -1.59
N LEU A 141 4.53 15.12 -2.77
CA LEU A 141 4.18 16.54 -2.93
C LEU A 141 2.75 16.84 -2.45
N SER A 142 1.83 15.89 -2.60
CA SER A 142 0.47 16.05 -2.10
C SER A 142 0.43 16.14 -0.56
N ALA A 143 1.16 15.26 0.12
CA ALA A 143 1.25 15.30 1.59
C ALA A 143 2.01 16.54 2.09
N LEU A 144 3.02 16.99 1.35
CA LEU A 144 3.84 18.16 1.70
C LEU A 144 2.98 19.42 1.87
N ALA A 145 1.95 19.62 1.03
CA ALA A 145 1.03 20.74 1.16
C ALA A 145 0.34 20.79 2.54
N VAL A 146 -0.06 19.62 3.07
CA VAL A 146 -0.71 19.50 4.38
C VAL A 146 0.32 19.69 5.50
N MET A 147 1.52 19.13 5.36
CA MET A 147 2.62 19.30 6.32
C MET A 147 2.99 20.77 6.50
N MET A 148 3.06 21.55 5.41
CA MET A 148 3.37 22.98 5.47
C MET A 148 2.29 23.80 6.19
N LYS A 149 1.01 23.44 6.06
CA LYS A 149 -0.07 24.15 6.77
C LYS A 149 0.04 24.01 8.28
N PHE A 150 0.28 22.79 8.74
CA PHE A 150 0.30 22.48 10.17
C PHE A 150 1.70 22.56 10.79
N ASN A 151 2.73 22.86 9.99
CA ASN A 151 4.13 22.92 10.42
C ASN A 151 4.57 21.69 11.23
N THR A 152 4.06 20.50 10.87
CA THR A 152 4.46 19.23 11.48
C THR A 152 4.60 18.17 10.41
N ALA A 153 5.56 17.27 10.65
CA ALA A 153 5.78 16.08 9.83
C ALA A 153 5.26 14.81 10.51
N SER A 154 4.49 14.95 11.60
CA SER A 154 3.88 13.80 12.28
C SER A 154 2.44 13.54 11.79
N LEU A 155 2.21 12.34 11.31
CA LEU A 155 0.95 11.91 10.68
C LEU A 155 -0.19 11.91 11.71
N TRP A 156 0.08 11.48 12.94
CA TRP A 156 -0.88 11.55 14.04
C TRP A 156 -1.35 12.98 14.33
N LYS A 157 -0.42 13.94 14.49
CA LYS A 157 -0.80 15.33 14.78
C LYS A 157 -1.55 15.97 13.62
N ILE A 158 -1.24 15.61 12.38
CA ILE A 158 -1.99 16.10 11.20
C ILE A 158 -3.46 15.66 11.28
N VAL A 159 -3.72 14.40 11.68
CA VAL A 159 -5.08 13.88 11.86
C VAL A 159 -5.77 14.52 13.07
N GLU A 160 -5.05 14.74 14.17
CA GLU A 160 -5.59 15.38 15.38
C GLU A 160 -5.95 16.86 15.15
N LEU A 161 -5.15 17.58 14.36
CA LEU A 161 -5.38 18.98 13.99
C LEU A 161 -6.42 19.13 12.87
N GLN A 162 -6.85 18.04 12.24
CA GLN A 162 -7.88 18.07 11.22
C GLN A 162 -9.25 18.29 11.88
N GLY A 163 -10.05 19.22 11.33
CA GLY A 163 -11.39 19.51 11.81
C GLY A 163 -12.40 18.39 11.53
N THR A 164 -13.56 18.46 12.18
CA THR A 164 -14.73 17.66 11.83
C THR A 164 -15.34 18.11 10.50
N PHE A 165 -16.13 17.24 9.84
CA PHE A 165 -16.84 17.64 8.62
C PHE A 165 -17.66 18.92 8.89
N PRO A 166 -17.54 19.98 8.06
CA PRO A 166 -16.95 20.03 6.71
C PRO A 166 -15.49 20.52 6.61
N ASP A 167 -14.79 20.83 7.70
CA ASP A 167 -13.45 21.44 7.70
C ASP A 167 -12.30 20.44 7.44
N TRP A 168 -12.56 19.41 6.64
CA TRP A 168 -11.55 18.42 6.26
C TRP A 168 -10.50 19.04 5.36
N ASN A 169 -9.25 18.60 5.54
CA ASN A 169 -8.12 19.03 4.72
C ASN A 169 -8.31 18.74 3.21
N LEU A 170 -9.26 17.87 2.85
CA LEU A 170 -9.67 17.61 1.47
C LEU A 170 -10.16 18.88 0.75
N PHE A 171 -10.93 19.76 1.40
CA PHE A 171 -11.56 20.90 0.72
C PHE A 171 -10.60 22.07 0.50
N PRO A 172 -9.84 22.55 1.52
CA PRO A 172 -8.86 23.62 1.31
C PRO A 172 -7.72 23.18 0.37
N PHE A 173 -7.36 21.90 0.37
CA PHE A 173 -6.30 21.33 -0.45
C PHE A 173 -6.82 20.43 -1.57
N PHE A 174 -7.94 20.81 -2.20
CA PHE A 174 -8.55 20.01 -3.25
C PHE A 174 -7.57 19.57 -4.34
N LEU A 175 -6.74 20.49 -4.84
CA LEU A 175 -5.78 20.18 -5.91
C LEU A 175 -4.72 19.17 -5.47
N SER A 176 -4.18 19.34 -4.26
CA SER A 176 -3.21 18.43 -3.68
C SER A 176 -3.83 17.06 -3.43
N ALA A 177 -5.01 17.01 -2.81
CA ALA A 177 -5.71 15.76 -2.54
C ALA A 177 -6.06 15.01 -3.83
N PHE A 178 -6.48 15.72 -4.87
CA PHE A 178 -6.74 15.12 -6.18
C PHE A 178 -5.47 14.56 -6.83
N ALA A 179 -4.35 15.29 -6.78
CA ALA A 179 -3.07 14.79 -7.25
C ALA A 179 -2.62 13.54 -6.47
N GLY A 180 -2.80 13.54 -5.14
CA GLY A 180 -2.52 12.40 -4.28
C GLY A 180 -3.37 11.17 -4.61
N LEU A 181 -4.66 11.35 -4.92
CA LEU A 181 -5.54 10.26 -5.34
C LEU A 181 -5.12 9.66 -6.69
N ILE A 182 -4.74 10.48 -7.66
CA ILE A 182 -4.23 10.01 -8.96
C ILE A 182 -2.92 9.23 -8.76
N ALA A 183 -2.02 9.76 -7.93
CA ALA A 183 -0.76 9.09 -7.62
C ALA A 183 -1.00 7.73 -6.94
N LEU A 184 -1.92 7.68 -5.97
CA LEU A 184 -2.29 6.46 -5.27
C LEU A 184 -2.86 5.40 -6.22
N GLN A 185 -3.72 5.79 -7.18
CA GLN A 185 -4.19 4.89 -8.23
C GLN A 185 -3.02 4.31 -9.03
N GLY A 186 -2.07 5.15 -9.44
CA GLY A 186 -0.87 4.71 -10.15
C GLY A 186 0.01 3.76 -9.33
N MET A 187 0.13 3.99 -8.02
CA MET A 187 0.87 3.12 -7.09
C MET A 187 0.21 1.75 -6.90
N MET A 188 -1.12 1.67 -6.98
CA MET A 188 -1.85 0.40 -6.85
C MET A 188 -1.72 -0.50 -8.09
N GLY A 189 -1.28 0.04 -9.23
CA GLY A 189 -1.03 -0.73 -10.44
C GLY A 189 -2.30 -1.24 -11.13
N GLU A 190 -3.44 -0.61 -10.86
CA GLU A 190 -4.72 -0.82 -11.57
C GLU A 190 -5.04 0.31 -12.55
#